data_AF-V7EY25-F1
#
_entry.id   AF-V7EY25-F1
#
_cell.length_a   1.000
_cell.length_b   1.000
_cell.length_c   1.000
_cell.angle_alpha   90.00
_cell.angle_beta   90.00
_cell.angle_gamma   90.00
#
_symmetry.space_group_name_H-M   'P 1'
#
loop_
_entity.id
_entity.type
_entity.pdbx_description
1 polymer ?
#
loop_
_entity_poly.entity_id
_entity_poly.type
_entity_poly.pdbx_seq_one_letter_code
_entity_poly.pdbx_strand_id
1 'polypeptide(L)'
;MADVETVTVRYDTLFDLIADLRAMGETSALTDRSRRPGARKHFTRAAEIYAERFSDADGRIRASFSIVWMSGWAPDASQQKPLKPGSAKVSLKTILENPGGR
;
A
#
# COMPACT_ATOMS: atom_id res chain seq x y z
N MET A 1 -12.25 -4.19 -3.69
CA MET A 1 -11.64 -2.95 -4.22
C MET A 1 -10.17 -2.99 -3.89
N ALA A 2 -9.32 -2.60 -4.83
CA ALA A 2 -7.90 -2.45 -4.61
C ALA A 2 -7.51 -1.02 -4.99
N ASP A 3 -6.65 -0.41 -4.19
CA ASP A 3 -6.10 0.92 -4.42
C ASP A 3 -4.58 0.89 -4.18
N VAL A 4 -3.85 1.75 -4.89
CA VAL A 4 -2.39 1.84 -4.77
C VAL A 4 -2.00 3.29 -4.57
N GLU A 5 -1.37 3.56 -3.44
CA GLU A 5 -0.85 4.87 -3.08
C GLU A 5 0.68 4.85 -3.16
N THR A 6 1.30 5.87 -3.76
CA THR A 6 2.76 6.01 -3.75
C THR A 6 3.16 7.25 -2.97
N VAL A 7 4.00 7.06 -1.95
CA VAL A 7 4.50 8.11 -1.06
C VAL A 7 5.99 8.28 -1.26
N THR A 8 6.44 9.50 -1.53
CA THR A 8 7.87 9.85 -1.58
C THR A 8 8.31 10.49 -0.27
N VAL A 9 9.30 9.89 0.38
CA VAL A 9 9.87 10.33 1.67
C VAL A 9 11.29 10.83 1.44
N ARG A 10 11.70 11.84 2.21
CA ARG A 10 13.02 12.48 2.11
C ARG A 10 13.89 12.16 3.32
N TYR A 11 15.08 11.64 3.09
CA TYR A 11 16.05 11.26 4.12
C TYR A 11 17.32 12.10 4.02
N ASP A 12 18.03 12.27 5.13
CA ASP A 12 19.32 12.97 5.12
C ASP A 12 20.38 12.11 4.42
N THR A 13 20.41 10.80 4.68
CA THR A 13 21.35 9.87 4.05
C THR A 13 20.72 8.52 3.71
N LEU A 14 21.43 7.72 2.90
CA LEU A 14 21.05 6.33 2.62
C LEU A 14 20.99 5.48 3.91
N PHE A 15 21.75 5.84 4.94
CA PHE A 15 21.79 5.07 6.19
C PHE A 15 20.50 5.24 7.00
N ASP A 16 19.89 6.41 6.96
CA ASP A 16 18.59 6.67 7.58
C ASP A 16 17.49 5.87 6.87
N LEU A 17 17.50 5.86 5.53
CA LEU A 17 16.61 5.01 4.73
C LEU A 17 16.78 3.52 5.05
N ILE A 18 18.02 3.02 5.16
CA ILE A 18 18.28 1.62 5.48
C ILE A 18 17.79 1.28 6.91
N ALA A 19 17.90 2.20 7.86
CA ALA A 19 17.41 2.00 9.21
C ALA A 19 15.88 1.79 9.22
N ASP A 20 15.15 2.64 8.48
CA ASP A 20 13.70 2.53 8.36
C ASP A 20 13.27 1.25 7.62
N LEU A 21 13.92 0.90 6.51
CA LEU A 21 13.67 -0.37 5.81
C LEU A 21 13.84 -1.58 6.74
N ARG A 22 14.87 -1.57 7.60
CA ARG A 22 15.06 -2.64 8.60
C ARG A 22 13.95 -2.65 9.64
N ALA A 23 13.52 -1.48 10.12
CA ALA A 23 12.42 -1.37 11.08
C ALA A 23 11.09 -1.83 10.48
N MET A 24 10.88 -1.61 9.18
CA MET A 24 9.72 -2.10 8.42
C MET A 24 9.77 -3.61 8.13
N GLY A 25 10.87 -4.30 8.48
CA GLY A 25 11.06 -5.72 8.20
C GLY A 25 11.53 -6.02 6.76
N GLU A 26 11.83 -4.99 5.96
CA GLU A 26 12.33 -5.07 4.58
C GLU A 26 13.82 -5.46 4.53
N THR A 27 14.18 -6.49 5.29
CA THR A 27 15.50 -7.10 5.23
C THR A 27 15.57 -8.06 4.05
N SER A 28 16.71 -8.12 3.36
CA SER A 28 16.89 -8.91 2.13
C SER A 28 16.29 -10.32 2.20
N ALA A 29 15.20 -10.53 1.45
CA ALA A 29 14.51 -11.81 1.28
C ALA A 29 15.14 -12.70 0.18
N LEU A 30 16.22 -12.25 -0.46
CA LEU A 30 16.88 -13.00 -1.54
C LEU A 30 17.50 -14.31 -1.03
N THR A 31 17.12 -15.42 -1.67
CA THR A 31 17.66 -16.77 -1.40
C THR A 31 19.16 -16.85 -1.71
N ASP A 32 19.59 -16.26 -2.83
CA ASP A 32 21.00 -16.26 -3.28
C ASP A 32 21.85 -15.13 -2.66
N ARG A 33 21.38 -14.54 -1.55
CA ARG A 33 22.16 -13.49 -0.89
C ARG A 33 23.50 -14.04 -0.41
N SER A 34 24.54 -13.19 -0.52
CA SER A 34 25.80 -13.47 0.14
C SER A 34 25.56 -13.67 1.64
N ARG A 35 26.03 -14.81 2.17
CA ARG A 35 26.02 -15.10 3.62
C ARG A 35 27.17 -14.41 4.36
N ARG A 36 28.09 -13.79 3.63
CA ARG A 36 29.19 -13.01 4.21
C ARG A 36 28.68 -11.59 4.53
N PRO A 37 29.04 -11.03 5.69
CA PRO A 37 28.77 -9.63 5.99
C PRO A 37 29.32 -8.72 4.87
N GLY A 38 28.53 -7.75 4.43
CA GLY A 38 28.98 -6.77 3.46
C GLY A 38 30.09 -5.89 4.04
N ALA A 39 31.16 -5.68 3.28
CA ALA A 39 32.20 -4.74 3.69
C ALA A 39 31.67 -3.29 3.71
N ARG A 40 32.11 -2.49 4.68
CA ARG A 40 31.71 -1.08 4.86
C ARG A 40 31.79 -0.26 3.56
N LYS A 41 32.83 -0.49 2.76
CA LYS A 41 33.05 0.18 1.46
C LYS A 41 31.87 0.02 0.48
N HIS A 42 31.15 -1.11 0.52
CA HIS A 42 30.02 -1.33 -0.37
C HIS A 42 28.85 -0.42 -0.01
N PHE A 43 28.57 -0.25 1.29
CA PHE A 43 27.50 0.63 1.75
C PHE A 43 27.83 2.11 1.52
N THR A 44 29.09 2.51 1.72
CA THR A 44 29.55 3.86 1.37
C THR A 44 29.37 4.13 -0.12
N ARG A 45 29.82 3.22 -0.99
CA ARG A 45 29.67 3.40 -2.43
C ARG A 45 28.20 3.39 -2.87
N ALA A 46 27.36 2.57 -2.23
CA ALA A 46 25.92 2.59 -2.47
C ALA A 46 25.30 3.95 -2.08
N ALA A 47 25.73 4.54 -0.96
CA ALA A 47 25.24 5.85 -0.51
C ALA A 47 25.61 6.96 -1.50
N GLU A 48 26.85 6.97 -1.99
CA GLU A 48 27.29 7.90 -3.04
C GLU A 48 26.43 7.79 -4.30
N ILE A 49 26.28 6.58 -4.84
CA ILE A 49 25.50 6.33 -6.05
C ILE A 49 24.03 6.73 -5.86
N TYR A 50 23.47 6.47 -4.68
CA TYR A 50 22.08 6.81 -4.40
C TYR A 50 21.89 8.33 -4.32
N ALA A 51 22.80 9.04 -3.64
CA ALA A 51 22.76 10.50 -3.57
C ALA A 51 22.94 11.14 -4.97
N GLU A 52 23.91 10.67 -5.76
CA GLU A 52 24.14 11.12 -7.14
C GLU A 52 22.86 11.08 -8.01
N ARG A 53 21.99 10.09 -7.78
CA ARG A 53 20.81 9.82 -8.60
C ARG A 53 19.51 10.40 -8.04
N PHE A 54 19.41 10.49 -6.71
CA PHE A 54 18.12 10.72 -6.05
C PHE A 54 18.11 11.89 -5.06
N SER A 55 19.20 12.65 -4.94
CA SER A 55 19.24 13.87 -4.13
C SER A 55 18.43 15.02 -4.74
N ASP A 56 17.86 15.84 -3.86
CA ASP A 56 17.34 17.17 -4.14
C ASP A 56 18.45 18.23 -4.05
N ALA A 57 18.13 19.48 -4.41
CA ALA A 57 19.06 20.61 -4.36
C ALA A 57 19.57 20.94 -2.94
N ASP A 58 18.85 20.53 -1.90
CA ASP A 58 19.25 20.68 -0.49
C ASP A 58 20.11 19.51 0.03
N GLY A 59 20.43 18.54 -0.83
CA GLY A 59 21.28 17.40 -0.52
C GLY A 59 20.54 16.18 0.05
N ARG A 60 19.27 16.28 0.43
CA ARG A 60 18.48 15.14 0.94
C ARG A 60 18.13 14.17 -0.17
N ILE A 61 18.12 12.87 0.14
CA ILE A 61 17.75 11.82 -0.82
C ILE A 61 16.24 11.54 -0.78
N ARG A 62 15.65 11.15 -1.91
CA ARG A 62 14.26 10.71 -2.00
C ARG A 62 14.16 9.19 -2.12
N ALA A 63 13.18 8.60 -1.45
CA ALA A 63 12.77 7.20 -1.64
C ALA A 63 11.25 7.13 -1.79
N SER A 64 10.77 6.31 -2.72
CA SER A 64 9.33 6.12 -2.97
C SER A 64 8.87 4.75 -2.49
N PHE A 65 7.77 4.73 -1.76
CA PHE A 65 7.12 3.53 -1.24
C PHE A 65 5.73 3.41 -1.84
N SER A 66 5.38 2.23 -2.35
CA SER A 66 4.02 1.94 -2.84
C SER A 66 3.28 1.11 -1.81
N ILE A 67 2.15 1.63 -1.35
CA ILE A 67 1.26 0.98 -0.39
C ILE A 67 0.04 0.47 -1.15
N VAL A 68 -0.21 -0.83 -1.05
CA VAL A 68 -1.34 -1.48 -1.73
C VAL A 68 -2.43 -1.76 -0.69
N TRP A 69 -3.59 -1.14 -0.88
CA TRP A 69 -4.76 -1.33 -0.04
C TRP A 69 -5.73 -2.29 -0.74
N MET A 70 -6.17 -3.33 -0.04
CA MET A 70 -7.17 -4.25 -0.56
C MET A 70 -8.26 -4.51 0.48
N SER A 71 -9.50 -4.18 0.11
CA SER A 71 -10.68 -4.45 0.93
C SER A 71 -11.66 -5.35 0.18
N GLY A 72 -12.11 -6.42 0.83
CA GLY A 72 -13.09 -7.35 0.31
C GLY A 72 -14.09 -7.75 1.39
N TRP A 73 -15.31 -8.06 0.97
CA TRP A 73 -16.38 -8.55 1.83
C TRP A 73 -16.79 -9.94 1.34
N ALA A 74 -16.95 -10.88 2.26
CA ALA A 74 -17.55 -12.17 1.94
C ALA A 74 -19.09 -12.06 2.05
N PRO A 75 -19.86 -12.71 1.16
CA PRO A 75 -21.31 -12.73 1.29
C PRO A 75 -21.73 -13.47 2.57
N ASP A 76 -22.69 -12.90 3.30
CA ASP A 76 -23.27 -13.53 4.47
C ASP A 76 -24.42 -14.47 4.07
N ALA A 77 -24.61 -15.56 4.82
CA ALA A 77 -25.69 -16.52 4.57
C ALA A 77 -27.09 -15.90 4.72
N SER A 78 -27.24 -14.87 5.55
CA SER A 78 -28.49 -14.12 5.73
C SER A 78 -28.73 -13.09 4.62
N GLN A 79 -27.82 -12.93 3.66
CA GLN A 79 -27.99 -11.98 2.58
C GLN A 79 -29.20 -12.34 1.72
N GLN A 80 -30.17 -11.43 1.65
CA GLN A 80 -31.37 -11.62 0.84
C GLN A 80 -31.00 -11.88 -0.62
N LYS A 81 -31.51 -12.98 -1.16
CA LYS A 81 -31.35 -13.31 -2.58
C LYS A 81 -32.32 -12.47 -3.40
N PRO A 82 -31.89 -11.93 -4.56
CA PRO A 82 -32.79 -11.23 -5.46
C PRO A 82 -34.00 -12.12 -5.81
N LEU A 83 -35.20 -11.55 -5.77
CA LEU A 83 -36.41 -12.23 -6.21
C LEU A 83 -36.39 -12.41 -7.73
N LYS A 84 -37.18 -13.37 -8.24
CA LYS A 84 -37.31 -13.59 -9.68
C LYS A 84 -37.84 -12.32 -10.38
N PRO A 85 -37.33 -11.94 -11.56
CA PRO A 85 -37.86 -10.83 -12.33
C PRO A 85 -39.39 -10.94 -12.52
N GLY A 86 -40.13 -9.85 -12.33
CA GLY A 86 -41.60 -9.82 -12.44
C GLY A 86 -42.38 -10.22 -11.18
N SER A 87 -41.72 -10.57 -10.07
CA SER A 87 -42.38 -10.95 -8.80
C SER A 87 -42.56 -9.79 -7.80
N ALA A 88 -42.38 -8.55 -8.24
CA ALA A 88 -42.53 -7.37 -7.40
C ALA A 88 -43.99 -7.21 -6.96
N LYS A 89 -44.25 -7.28 -5.65
CA LYS A 89 -45.60 -7.12 -5.07
C LYS A 89 -45.94 -5.66 -4.71
N VAL A 90 -44.92 -4.81 -4.57
CA VAL A 90 -45.04 -3.41 -4.12
C VAL A 90 -44.14 -2.53 -4.98
N SER A 91 -44.63 -1.35 -5.36
CA SER A 91 -43.86 -0.37 -6.14
C SER A 91 -42.86 0.38 -5.25
N LEU A 92 -41.62 0.53 -5.73
CA LEU A 92 -40.59 1.35 -5.07
C LEU A 92 -41.01 2.81 -4.88
N LYS A 93 -41.82 3.35 -5.80
CA LYS A 93 -42.37 4.71 -5.70
C LYS A 93 -43.16 4.91 -4.41
N THR A 94 -44.01 3.94 -4.07
CA THR A 94 -44.87 3.98 -2.88
C THR A 94 -44.05 3.94 -1.58
N ILE A 95 -42.91 3.23 -1.55
CA ILE A 95 -42.03 3.18 -0.37
C ILE A 95 -41.24 4.48 -0.21
N LEU A 96 -40.77 5.07 -1.31
CA LEU A 96 -40.00 6.32 -1.29
C LEU A 96 -40.86 7.55 -0.96
N GLU A 97 -42.14 7.53 -1.32
CA GLU A 97 -43.10 8.60 -1.00
C GLU A 97 -43.61 8.53 0.46
N ASN A 98 -43.47 7.39 1.15
CA ASN A 98 -43.86 7.26 2.56
C ASN A 98 -42.91 6.32 3.35
N PRO A 99 -41.68 6.78 3.70
CA PRO A 99 -40.61 5.94 4.24
C PRO A 99 -40.85 5.41 5.68
N GLY A 100 -41.99 5.70 6.31
CA GLY A 100 -42.31 5.34 7.70
C GLY A 100 -43.55 4.46 7.89
N GLY A 101 -44.07 3.81 6.85
CA GLY A 101 -45.32 3.03 6.91
C GLY A 101 -45.28 1.87 7.90
N ARG A 102 -45.86 2.08 9.09
CA ARG A 102 -46.73 1.10 9.73
C ARG A 102 -48.08 1.09 9.02
#